data_AF-A0A660TCK9-F1
#
_entry.id   AF-A0A660TCK9-F1
#
_cell.length_a   1.000
_cell.length_b   1.000
_cell.length_c   1.000
_cell.angle_alpha   90.00
_cell.angle_beta   90.00
_cell.angle_gamma   90.00
#
_symmetry.space_group_name_H-M   'P 1'
#
loop_
_entity.id
_entity.type
_entity.pdbx_description
1 polymer ?
#
loop_
_entity_poly.entity_id
_entity_poly.type
_entity_poly.pdbx_seq_one_letter_code
_entity_poly.pdbx_strand_id
1 'polypeptide(L)' 'MQNKRVVAIAGASSGIGEAVALLLAKKGYSLSLTARREERLKSIKKI' A
#
# COMPACT_ATOMS: atom_id res chain seq x y z
N MET A 1 -21.59 -7.15 -8.96
CA MET A 1 -20.46 -6.39 -8.36
C MET A 1 -19.23 -7.29 -8.38
N GLN A 2 -18.12 -6.88 -9.01
CA GLN A 2 -16.89 -7.70 -8.99
C GLN A 2 -16.19 -7.52 -7.65
N ASN A 3 -15.92 -8.62 -6.93
CA ASN A 3 -15.11 -8.62 -5.71
C ASN A 3 -13.64 -8.32 -6.05
N LYS A 4 -13.24 -7.05 -6.08
CA LYS A 4 -11.82 -6.68 -6.09
C LYS A 4 -11.20 -7.11 -4.76
N ARG A 5 -10.20 -7.99 -4.81
CA ARG A 5 -9.44 -8.40 -3.62
C ARG A 5 -8.66 -7.20 -3.10
N VAL A 6 -8.92 -6.82 -1.85
CA VAL A 6 -8.23 -5.73 -1.16
C VAL A 6 -7.16 -6.31 -0.25
N VAL A 7 -5.95 -5.75 -0.28
CA VAL A 7 -4.83 -6.16 0.58
C VAL A 7 -4.56 -5.07 1.62
N ALA A 8 -4.57 -5.45 2.90
CA ALA A 8 -4.20 -4.56 4.00
C ALA A 8 -2.71 -4.71 4.33
N ILE A 9 -1.98 -3.61 4.44
CA ILE A 9 -0.54 -3.60 4.75
C ILE A 9 -0.27 -2.62 5.89
N ALA A 10 0.22 -3.14 7.02
CA ALA A 10 0.70 -2.34 8.14
C ALA A 10 2.22 -2.08 8.00
N GLY A 11 2.66 -0.92 8.47
CA GLY A 11 4.06 -0.50 8.33
C GLY A 11 4.43 -0.14 6.89
N ALA A 12 3.46 0.25 6.07
CA ALA A 12 3.65 0.48 4.64
C ALA A 12 4.60 1.66 4.32
N SER A 13 4.90 2.55 5.28
CA SER A 13 5.71 3.76 5.06
C SER A 13 7.22 3.56 4.83
N SER A 14 7.74 2.33 4.94
CA SER A 14 9.18 2.05 4.76
C SER A 14 9.49 0.56 4.66
N GLY A 15 10.62 0.23 4.04
CA GLY A 15 11.21 -1.11 4.10
C GLY A 15 10.34 -2.15 3.38
N ILE A 16 10.13 -3.32 4.01
CA ILE A 16 9.38 -4.42 3.39
C ILE A 16 7.93 -4.02 3.10
N GLY A 17 7.27 -3.34 4.04
CA GLY A 17 5.87 -2.91 3.86
C GLY A 17 5.70 -1.99 2.64
N GLU A 18 6.64 -1.07 2.43
CA GLU A 18 6.67 -0.19 1.26
C GLU A 18 6.90 -0.99 -0.03
N ALA A 19 7.92 -1.84 -0.07
CA ALA A 19 8.25 -2.65 -1.24
C ALA A 19 7.07 -3.55 -1.66
N VAL A 20 6.37 -4.16 -0.69
CA VAL A 20 5.19 -4.98 -0.94
C VAL A 20 4.02 -4.14 -1.44
N ALA A 21 3.76 -2.97 -0.83
CA ALA A 21 2.71 -2.06 -1.29
C ALA A 21 2.93 -1.65 -2.76
N LEU A 22 4.17 -1.26 -3.11
CA LEU A 22 4.54 -0.89 -4.48
C LEU A 22 4.37 -2.05 -5.47
N LEU A 23 4.80 -3.25 -5.10
CA LEU A 23 4.68 -4.44 -5.95
C LEU A 23 3.21 -4.80 -6.22
N LEU A 24 2.37 -4.78 -5.19
CA LEU A 24 0.96 -5.15 -5.32
C LEU A 24 0.16 -4.07 -6.04
N ALA A 25 0.47 -2.78 -5.83
CA ALA A 25 -0.13 -1.68 -6.58
C ALA A 25 0.14 -1.84 -8.09
N LYS A 26 1.40 -2.12 -8.47
CA LYS A 26 1.77 -2.39 -9.87
C LYS A 26 1.07 -3.60 -10.48
N LYS A 27 0.67 -4.57 -9.66
CA LYS A 27 -0.11 -5.74 -10.09
C LYS A 27 -1.63 -5.48 -10.14
N GLY A 28 -2.08 -4.26 -9.87
CA GLY A 28 -3.49 -3.86 -9.99
C GLY A 28 -4.36 -4.21 -8.76
N TYR A 29 -3.75 -4.54 -7.63
CA TYR A 29 -4.49 -4.80 -6.40
C TYR A 29 -5.00 -3.50 -5.77
N SER A 30 -6.17 -3.58 -5.14
CA SER A 30 -6.65 -2.51 -4.25
C SER A 30 -5.96 -2.65 -2.89
N LEU A 31 -5.39 -1.55 -2.37
CA LEU A 31 -4.59 -1.57 -1.16
C LEU A 31 -5.20 -0.70 -0.07
N SER A 32 -5.12 -1.17 1.18
CA SER A 32 -5.35 -0.38 2.39
C SER A 32 -4.05 -0.32 3.18
N LEU A 33 -3.47 0.87 3.30
CA LEU A 33 -2.12 1.04 3.85
C LEU A 33 -2.18 1.77 5.19
N THR A 34 -1.45 1.27 6.19
CA THR A 34 -1.33 1.93 7.50
C THR A 34 0.13 2.07 7.90
N ALA A 35 0.47 3.19 8.52
CA ALA A 35 1.78 3.44 9.10
C ALA A 35 1.74 4.60 10.09
N ARG A 36 2.72 4.66 10.99
CA ARG A 36 2.84 5.75 11.99
C ARG A 36 3.25 7.10 11.41
N ARG A 37 3.96 7.09 10.27
CA ARG A 37 4.50 8.31 9.63
C ARG A 37 3.66 8.66 8.42
N GLU A 38 2.74 9.58 8.59
CA GLU A 38 1.76 9.95 7.56
C GLU A 38 2.39 10.54 6.29
N GLU A 39 3.42 11.38 6.43
CA GLU A 39 4.13 12.00 5.29
C GLU A 39 4.72 10.94 4.35
N ARG A 40 5.38 9.92 4.92
CA ARG A 40 5.94 8.79 4.16
C ARG A 40 4.86 7.85 3.63
N LEU A 41 3.72 7.76 4.28
CA LEU A 41 2.59 6.98 3.76
C LEU A 41 1.96 7.69 2.55
N LYS A 42 1.85 9.02 2.61
CA LYS A 42 1.33 9.86 1.53
C LYS A 42 2.21 9.86 0.28
N SER A 43 3.54 9.72 0.41
CA SER A 43 4.42 9.59 -0.76
C SER A 43 4.14 8.32 -1.57
N ILE A 44 3.65 7.26 -0.93
CA ILE A 44 3.29 5.99 -1.61
C ILE A 44 1.96 6.12 -2.37
N LYS A 45 1.05 7.00 -1.93
CA LYS A 45 -0.25 7.25 -2.58
C LYS A 45 -0.14 7.94 -3.94
N LYS A 46 1.01 8.53 -4.29
CA LYS A 46 1.21 9.27 -5.55
C LYS A 46 1.51 8.36 -6.76
N ILE A 47 1.34 7.05 -6.63
CA ILE A 47 1.70 6.00 -7.60
C ILE A 47 0.44 5.23 -7.96
#